data_AF-A0A1Q3ZZX1-F1
#
_entry.id   AF-A0A1Q3ZZX1-F1
#
_cell.length_a   1.000
_cell.length_b   1.000
_cell.length_c   1.000
_cell.angle_alpha   90.00
_cell.angle_beta   90.00
_cell.angle_gamma   90.00
#
_symmetry.space_group_name_H-M   'P 1'
#
loop_
_entity.id
_entity.type
_entity.pdbx_description
1 polymer ?
#
loop_
_entity_poly.entity_id
_entity_poly.type
_entity_poly.pdbx_seq_one_letter_code
_entity_poly.pdbx_strand_id
1 'polypeptide(L)'
;MRTRLPLTLLTAVALVGALAACTPTAPSDDTGTDGSTTTDGGATTDGDGFSGVTIPGSGSYAIPDDIPYGSYQLIGDPGVLPDGCTWSITGDSGTVADSNGAYVFITEIDEADTFTTNGCPDWEQFE
;
A
#
# COMPACT_ATOMS: atom_id res chain seq x y z
N MET A 1 48.55 29.34 -1.67
CA MET A 1 49.22 28.43 -2.63
C MET A 1 48.18 27.49 -3.21
N ARG A 2 48.15 27.40 -4.53
CA ARG A 2 47.18 26.61 -5.32
C ARG A 2 47.67 25.17 -5.40
N THR A 3 46.79 24.21 -5.16
CA THR A 3 46.96 22.86 -5.72
C THR A 3 45.62 22.40 -6.26
N ARG A 4 45.45 22.55 -7.58
CA ARG A 4 44.36 21.96 -8.36
C ARG A 4 44.74 20.51 -8.63
N LEU A 5 43.89 19.56 -8.30
CA LEU A 5 43.98 18.19 -8.85
C LEU A 5 43.08 18.09 -10.09
N PRO A 6 43.62 17.70 -11.25
CA PRO A 6 42.85 17.21 -12.37
C PRO A 6 42.73 15.68 -12.28
N LEU A 7 41.54 15.12 -12.48
CA LEU A 7 41.46 13.74 -12.94
C LEU A 7 40.31 13.55 -13.94
N THR A 8 40.73 13.02 -15.07
CA THR A 8 40.11 12.90 -16.37
C THR A 8 39.38 11.55 -16.50
N LEU A 9 38.62 11.41 -17.61
CA LEU A 9 38.21 10.17 -18.30
C LEU A 9 36.99 9.44 -17.68
N LEU A 10 35.77 9.56 -18.22
CA LEU A 10 35.24 9.16 -19.53
C LEU A 10 35.24 7.63 -19.74
N THR A 11 34.07 7.01 -19.56
CA THR A 11 33.74 5.72 -20.20
C THR A 11 32.25 5.68 -20.50
N ALA A 12 31.90 5.98 -21.76
CA ALA A 12 30.59 5.72 -22.31
C ALA A 12 30.48 4.22 -22.62
N VAL A 13 29.45 3.55 -22.10
CA VAL A 13 29.08 2.21 -22.52
C VAL A 13 27.77 2.33 -23.31
N ALA A 14 27.90 2.31 -24.62
CA ALA A 14 26.80 2.04 -25.53
C ALA A 14 26.72 0.52 -25.74
N LEU A 15 25.59 -0.10 -25.39
CA LEU A 15 25.28 -1.45 -25.82
C LEU A 15 24.04 -1.42 -26.73
N VAL A 16 24.27 -1.69 -28.00
CA VAL A 16 23.28 -1.99 -29.04
C VAL A 16 22.94 -3.47 -28.94
N GLY A 17 21.65 -3.85 -28.95
CA GLY A 17 21.25 -5.26 -28.85
C GLY A 17 19.86 -5.57 -29.40
N ALA A 18 19.84 -5.83 -30.71
CA ALA A 18 19.00 -6.75 -31.47
C ALA A 18 17.45 -6.76 -31.33
N LEU A 19 16.82 -6.48 -32.48
CA LEU A 19 15.45 -6.76 -32.87
C LEU A 19 15.13 -8.27 -32.77
N ALA A 20 14.13 -8.64 -31.99
CA ALA A 20 13.46 -9.92 -32.11
C ALA A 20 12.08 -9.70 -32.77
N ALA A 21 11.96 -10.20 -34.00
CA ALA A 21 10.70 -10.27 -34.72
C ALA A 21 9.82 -11.40 -34.12
N CYS A 22 8.56 -11.08 -33.80
CA CYS A 22 7.50 -12.08 -33.68
C CYS A 22 6.15 -11.44 -34.00
N THR A 23 5.57 -11.86 -35.12
CA THR A 23 4.11 -11.84 -35.38
C THR A 23 3.80 -13.10 -36.21
N PRO A 24 2.54 -13.59 -36.28
CA PRO A 24 1.35 -13.29 -35.49
C PRO A 24 0.72 -14.56 -34.86
N THR A 25 -0.05 -14.41 -33.79
CA THR A 25 -1.10 -15.38 -33.41
C THR A 25 -2.24 -14.60 -32.75
N ALA A 26 -3.33 -14.43 -33.48
CA ALA A 26 -4.67 -14.32 -32.89
C ALA A 26 -5.20 -15.77 -32.80
N PRO A 27 -5.96 -16.14 -31.75
CA PRO A 27 -7.34 -15.64 -31.64
C PRO A 27 -7.91 -15.49 -30.21
N SER A 28 -9.15 -15.00 -30.21
CA SER A 28 -10.25 -15.23 -29.26
C SER A 28 -10.45 -14.20 -28.15
N ASP A 29 -11.48 -13.38 -28.37
CA ASP A 29 -12.47 -12.96 -27.37
C ASP A 29 -12.54 -13.91 -26.17
N ASP A 30 -12.35 -13.38 -24.97
CA ASP A 30 -13.14 -13.79 -23.80
C ASP A 30 -13.07 -12.68 -22.75
N THR A 31 -14.20 -11.99 -22.64
CA THR A 31 -14.69 -11.14 -21.54
C THR A 31 -13.68 -10.52 -20.57
N GLY A 32 -13.58 -9.19 -20.64
CA GLY A 32 -13.09 -8.37 -19.54
C GLY A 32 -13.74 -8.79 -18.23
N THR A 33 -12.93 -9.24 -17.30
CA THR A 33 -13.25 -9.23 -15.89
C THR A 33 -12.34 -8.19 -15.29
N ASP A 34 -12.83 -6.95 -15.24
CA ASP A 34 -12.37 -6.00 -14.24
C ASP A 34 -12.59 -6.69 -12.89
N GLY A 35 -11.54 -7.30 -12.37
CA GLY A 35 -11.49 -7.83 -11.02
C GLY A 35 -11.48 -6.67 -10.05
N SER A 36 -12.62 -6.00 -9.95
CA SER A 36 -12.99 -5.20 -8.79
C SER A 36 -13.08 -6.19 -7.64
N THR A 37 -11.98 -6.36 -6.91
CA THR A 37 -12.04 -6.96 -5.57
C THR A 37 -12.73 -5.94 -4.68
N THR A 38 -14.06 -5.92 -4.73
CA THR A 38 -14.88 -5.45 -3.62
C THR A 38 -14.51 -6.34 -2.44
N THR A 39 -13.65 -5.83 -1.56
CA THR A 39 -13.45 -6.44 -0.26
C THR A 39 -14.60 -5.95 0.59
N ASP A 40 -15.59 -6.82 0.81
CA ASP A 40 -16.63 -6.59 1.80
C ASP A 40 -15.95 -6.30 3.15
N GLY A 41 -15.92 -5.03 3.56
CA GLY A 41 -15.57 -4.60 4.90
C GLY A 41 -16.61 -5.15 5.87
N GLY A 42 -16.39 -6.37 6.33
CA GLY A 42 -17.26 -7.05 7.28
C GLY A 42 -17.22 -6.33 8.62
N ALA A 43 -18.32 -5.64 8.96
CA ALA A 43 -18.55 -5.16 10.31
C ALA A 43 -18.70 -6.38 11.25
N THR A 44 -17.67 -6.68 12.02
CA THR A 44 -17.66 -7.70 13.07
C THR A 44 -18.41 -7.14 14.28
N THR A 45 -19.63 -7.65 14.50
CA THR A 45 -20.43 -7.33 15.69
C THR A 45 -20.18 -8.41 16.75
N ASP A 46 -19.01 -8.35 17.40
CA ASP A 46 -18.79 -9.12 18.62
C ASP A 46 -19.27 -8.28 19.81
N GLY A 47 -20.30 -8.80 20.48
CA GLY A 47 -21.09 -8.07 21.45
C GLY A 47 -20.30 -7.69 22.69
N ASP A 48 -19.84 -6.44 22.74
CA ASP A 48 -19.76 -5.57 23.92
C ASP A 48 -19.46 -4.14 23.43
N GLY A 49 -20.50 -3.40 23.04
CA GLY A 49 -20.51 -1.93 22.99
C GLY A 49 -19.88 -1.21 21.78
N PHE A 50 -18.93 -1.79 21.05
CA PHE A 50 -18.30 -1.16 19.89
C PHE A 50 -18.47 -2.01 18.63
N SER A 51 -19.02 -1.44 17.56
CA SER A 51 -19.14 -2.07 16.24
C SER A 51 -18.07 -1.51 15.31
N GLY A 52 -16.83 -1.96 15.52
CA GLY A 52 -15.69 -1.58 14.68
C GLY A 52 -15.70 -2.27 13.32
N VAL A 53 -14.95 -1.71 12.38
CA VAL A 53 -14.65 -2.36 11.10
C VAL A 53 -13.37 -3.19 11.24
N THR A 54 -13.38 -4.40 10.68
CA THR A 54 -12.16 -5.18 10.46
C THR A 54 -11.69 -5.01 9.03
N ILE A 55 -10.40 -4.70 8.85
CA ILE A 55 -9.75 -4.53 7.54
C ILE A 55 -8.75 -5.66 7.36
N PRO A 56 -8.77 -6.41 6.25
CA PRO A 56 -7.77 -7.45 6.02
C PRO A 56 -6.34 -6.90 6.03
N GLY A 57 -5.39 -7.67 6.56
CA GLY A 57 -4.00 -7.25 6.73
C GLY A 57 -3.20 -7.14 5.43
N SER A 58 -3.85 -7.30 4.28
CA SER A 58 -3.24 -7.10 2.97
C SER A 58 -4.27 -6.59 1.98
N GLY A 59 -4.03 -5.42 1.41
CA GLY A 59 -4.92 -4.78 0.45
C GLY A 59 -4.66 -3.30 0.28
N SER A 60 -5.47 -2.68 -0.57
CA SER A 60 -5.53 -1.24 -0.79
C SER A 60 -7.00 -0.83 -0.67
N TYR A 61 -7.28 0.15 0.18
CA TYR A 61 -8.62 0.53 0.60
C TYR A 61 -8.79 2.04 0.46
N ALA A 62 -9.79 2.47 -0.30
CA ALA A 62 -10.17 3.87 -0.42
C ALA A 62 -10.77 4.37 0.89
N ILE A 63 -10.40 5.58 1.29
CA ILE A 63 -10.92 6.26 2.48
C ILE A 63 -11.78 7.43 1.98
N PRO A 64 -13.05 7.59 2.39
CA PRO A 64 -13.79 6.75 3.33
C PRO A 64 -14.61 5.61 2.68
N ASP A 65 -14.51 5.39 1.37
CA ASP A 65 -15.44 4.52 0.62
C ASP A 65 -15.35 3.03 1.00
N ASP A 66 -14.14 2.49 1.16
CA ASP A 66 -13.93 1.09 1.56
C ASP A 66 -13.78 0.95 3.08
N ILE A 67 -13.10 1.92 3.72
CA ILE A 67 -12.89 1.95 5.16
C ILE A 67 -13.19 3.35 5.73
N PRO A 68 -13.90 3.46 6.85
CA PRO A 68 -14.22 4.76 7.42
C PRO A 68 -12.99 5.43 8.06
N TYR A 69 -13.06 6.74 8.28
CA TYR A 69 -12.12 7.42 9.17
C TYR A 69 -12.20 6.82 10.58
N GLY A 70 -11.05 6.60 11.21
CA GLY A 70 -10.96 6.08 12.57
C GLY A 70 -9.53 5.75 12.98
N SER A 71 -9.40 5.19 14.18
CA SER A 71 -8.15 4.61 14.70
C SER A 71 -8.18 3.10 14.51
N TYR A 72 -7.08 2.52 14.04
CA TYR A 72 -6.97 1.11 13.72
C TYR A 72 -5.72 0.52 14.34
N GLN A 73 -5.85 -0.68 14.89
CA GLN A 73 -4.74 -1.45 15.46
C GLN A 73 -4.68 -2.84 14.81
N LEU A 74 -3.51 -3.46 14.81
CA LEU A 74 -3.39 -4.85 14.40
C LEU A 74 -4.08 -5.77 15.42
N ILE A 75 -4.92 -6.68 14.92
CA ILE A 75 -5.58 -7.70 15.73
C ILE A 75 -4.52 -8.56 16.44
N GLY A 76 -4.75 -8.78 17.73
CA GLY A 76 -3.81 -9.48 18.62
C GLY A 76 -2.81 -8.57 19.33
N ASP A 77 -2.94 -7.24 19.16
CA ASP A 77 -2.19 -6.17 19.85
C ASP A 77 -0.68 -6.46 19.97
N PRO A 78 0.07 -6.49 18.86
CA PRO A 78 1.48 -6.86 18.90
C PRO A 78 2.37 -5.79 19.57
N GLY A 79 1.85 -4.57 19.82
CA GLY A 79 2.59 -3.42 20.38
C GLY A 79 3.70 -2.85 19.49
N VAL A 80 4.19 -3.64 18.53
CA VAL A 80 5.17 -3.29 17.49
C VAL A 80 4.72 -3.86 16.16
N LEU A 81 5.21 -3.28 15.06
CA LEU A 81 4.91 -3.78 13.72
C LEU A 81 5.61 -5.14 13.50
N PRO A 82 4.88 -6.22 13.15
CA PRO A 82 5.49 -7.53 12.87
C PRO A 82 6.47 -7.50 11.69
N ASP A 83 7.46 -8.41 11.68
CA ASP A 83 8.35 -8.55 10.53
C ASP A 83 7.58 -8.88 9.25
N GLY A 84 7.86 -8.13 8.18
CA GLY A 84 7.20 -8.30 6.88
C GLY A 84 5.83 -7.63 6.76
N CYS A 85 5.30 -7.07 7.85
CA CYS A 85 4.12 -6.21 7.81
C CYS A 85 4.54 -4.78 7.43
N THR A 86 3.92 -4.23 6.39
CA THR A 86 4.08 -2.83 6.00
C THR A 86 2.72 -2.19 5.77
N TRP A 87 2.65 -0.88 6.02
CA TRP A 87 1.47 -0.11 5.65
C TRP A 87 1.87 1.33 5.27
N SER A 88 1.00 1.97 4.50
CA SER A 88 1.09 3.37 4.14
C SER A 88 -0.29 3.96 3.90
N ILE A 89 -0.42 5.25 4.15
CA ILE A 89 -1.53 6.07 3.71
C ILE A 89 -0.99 7.03 2.65
N THR A 90 -1.65 7.05 1.50
CA THR A 90 -1.38 8.02 0.44
C THR A 90 -2.51 9.03 0.35
N GLY A 91 -2.14 10.27 0.06
CA GLY A 91 -3.03 11.34 -0.35
C GLY A 91 -2.76 11.80 -1.78
N ASP A 92 -3.46 12.84 -2.21
CA ASP A 92 -3.28 13.52 -3.51
C ASP A 92 -1.82 13.78 -3.91
N SER A 93 -0.98 14.13 -2.93
CA SER A 93 0.42 14.55 -3.16
C SER A 93 1.47 13.45 -2.93
N GLY A 94 1.06 12.24 -2.52
CA GLY A 94 1.95 11.10 -2.26
C GLY A 94 1.72 10.45 -0.90
N THR A 95 2.71 9.73 -0.38
CA THR A 95 2.63 9.10 0.96
C THR A 95 2.60 10.17 2.05
N VAL A 96 1.56 10.13 2.88
CA VAL A 96 1.32 11.07 4.00
C VAL A 96 1.57 10.43 5.36
N ALA A 97 1.50 9.10 5.46
CA ALA A 97 1.92 8.33 6.62
C ALA A 97 2.35 6.92 6.20
N ASP A 98 3.28 6.30 6.91
CA ASP A 98 3.70 4.92 6.65
C ASP A 98 4.32 4.25 7.88
N SER A 99 4.20 2.93 7.97
CA SER A 99 4.97 1.95 8.79
C SER A 99 5.65 2.45 10.08
N ASN A 100 4.96 3.25 10.90
CA ASN A 100 5.49 3.80 12.15
C ASN A 100 5.07 3.01 13.41
N GLY A 101 4.35 1.89 13.25
CA GLY A 101 3.92 1.05 14.37
C GLY A 101 2.71 0.19 14.04
N ALA A 102 2.21 -0.53 15.04
CA ALA A 102 1.02 -1.38 14.94
C ALA A 102 -0.32 -0.62 15.04
N TYR A 103 -0.28 0.72 14.99
CA TYR A 103 -1.43 1.60 15.13
C TYR A 103 -1.44 2.63 13.99
N VAL A 104 -2.64 2.96 13.53
CA VAL A 104 -2.91 3.92 12.45
C VAL A 104 -4.05 4.84 12.87
N PHE A 105 -3.85 6.15 12.79
CA PHE A 105 -4.85 7.16 13.17
C PHE A 105 -5.27 7.97 11.94
N ILE A 106 -6.27 7.49 11.20
CA ILE A 106 -6.68 8.12 9.93
C ILE A 106 -7.34 9.47 10.17
N THR A 107 -7.99 9.65 11.32
CA THR A 107 -8.63 10.92 11.72
C THR A 107 -7.65 12.08 11.88
N GLU A 108 -6.35 11.81 12.00
CA GLU A 108 -5.31 12.83 12.18
C GLU A 108 -4.59 13.20 10.86
N ILE A 109 -5.09 12.70 9.72
CA ILE A 109 -4.47 12.87 8.40
C ILE A 109 -5.47 13.57 7.48
N ASP A 110 -5.27 14.87 7.27
CA ASP A 110 -6.18 15.73 6.48
C ASP A 110 -6.33 15.31 5.00
N GLU A 111 -5.35 14.60 4.44
CA GLU A 111 -5.29 14.16 3.03
C GLU A 111 -5.25 12.62 2.91
N ALA A 112 -5.92 11.88 3.80
CA ALA A 112 -5.94 10.42 3.72
C ALA A 112 -6.93 9.94 2.64
N ASP A 113 -6.41 9.47 1.51
CA ASP A 113 -7.20 8.95 0.39
C ASP A 113 -7.18 7.42 0.29
N THR A 114 -6.03 6.78 0.55
CA THR A 114 -5.90 5.33 0.39
C THR A 114 -5.01 4.73 1.46
N PHE A 115 -5.53 3.73 2.16
CA PHE A 115 -4.77 2.88 3.07
C PHE A 115 -4.29 1.63 2.32
N THR A 116 -2.98 1.42 2.29
CA THR A 116 -2.36 0.19 1.76
C THR A 116 -1.69 -0.55 2.90
N THR A 117 -1.93 -1.84 3.01
CA THR A 117 -1.27 -2.73 3.98
C THR A 117 -0.84 -4.02 3.28
N ASN A 118 0.26 -4.62 3.73
CA ASN A 118 0.81 -5.85 3.14
C ASN A 118 1.50 -6.69 4.21
N GLY A 119 1.22 -8.01 4.23
CA GLY A 119 1.88 -8.94 5.13
C GLY A 119 1.54 -8.75 6.61
N CYS A 120 0.51 -7.97 6.91
CA CYS A 120 0.07 -7.70 8.27
C CYS A 120 -1.00 -8.71 8.73
N PRO A 121 -1.16 -8.88 10.05
CA PRO A 121 -2.44 -9.29 10.61
C PRO A 121 -3.57 -8.36 10.17
N ASP A 122 -4.80 -8.83 10.28
CA ASP A 122 -5.98 -7.98 10.08
C ASP A 122 -5.98 -6.82 11.07
N TRP A 123 -6.56 -5.70 10.66
CA TRP A 123 -6.73 -4.50 11.48
C TRP A 123 -8.13 -4.47 12.07
N GLU A 124 -8.26 -4.04 13.30
CA GLU A 124 -9.53 -3.70 13.93
C GLU A 124 -9.57 -2.20 14.24
N GLN A 125 -10.73 -1.59 13.99
CA GLN A 125 -10.98 -0.24 14.49
C GLN A 125 -11.03 -0.26 16.02
N PHE A 126 -10.60 0.82 16.67
CA PHE A 126 -10.73 1.02 18.11
C PHE A 126 -11.04 2.48 18.46
N GLU A 127 -11.61 2.73 19.64
CA GLU A 127 -11.88 4.07 20.21
C GLU A 127 -10.91 4.43 21.33
#